data_AF-A0A381FKG1-F1
#
_entry.id   AF-A0A381FKG1-F1
#
_cell.length_a   1.000
_cell.length_b   1.000
_cell.length_c   1.000
_cell.angle_alpha   90.00
_cell.angle_beta   90.00
_cell.angle_gamma   90.00
#
_symmetry.space_group_name_H-M   'P 1'
#
loop_
_entity.id
_entity.type
_entity.pdbx_description
1 polymer ?
#
loop_
_entity_poly.entity_id
_entity_poly.type
_entity_poly.pdbx_seq_one_letter_code
_entity_poly.pdbx_strand_id
1 'polypeptide(L)'
;MKLHKESKGTIAVASILFAIIAAASIYFLEMWSLLIIVPLLVIYSLVFWFFRVPNRDILDHVENVIAPVDGKVVMIKEVEEDEFIKGKAIQVSIFMSPLNVHICRYPVSGDVIYKKYHPGKYLVAWHEKSSTENERTTIAVESLTKHKVVFRQIAGYVARRIVFYCNEGDKAKAGHEFGFIKFGSRMDIFLPLDTEIICKIGDKTKGGVDVIAKMRD
;
A
#
# COMPACT_ATOMS: atom_id res chain seq x y z
N MET A 1 9.37 11.16 -15.02
CA MET A 1 8.63 10.40 -13.99
C MET A 1 9.00 8.93 -14.10
N LYS A 2 9.49 8.30 -13.02
CA LYS A 2 9.81 6.86 -13.02
C LYS A 2 8.52 6.07 -12.78
N LEU A 3 8.37 4.93 -13.46
CA LEU A 3 7.24 4.02 -13.29
C LEU A 3 7.66 2.79 -12.50
N HIS A 4 6.73 2.24 -11.73
CA HIS A 4 6.97 1.07 -10.91
C HIS A 4 7.14 -0.19 -11.77
N LYS A 5 7.95 -1.16 -11.34
CA LYS A 5 8.21 -2.40 -12.10
C LYS A 5 6.92 -3.22 -12.35
N GLU A 6 5.98 -3.17 -11.42
CA GLU A 6 4.67 -3.84 -11.51
C GLU A 6 3.71 -3.24 -12.56
N SER A 7 4.12 -2.14 -13.21
CA SER A 7 3.34 -1.46 -14.24
C SER A 7 3.44 -2.12 -15.61
N LYS A 8 4.55 -2.81 -15.93
CA LYS A 8 4.88 -3.26 -17.29
C LYS A 8 3.73 -4.01 -17.96
N GLY A 9 3.19 -5.03 -17.30
CA GLY A 9 2.08 -5.83 -17.84
C GLY A 9 0.79 -5.02 -17.99
N THR A 10 0.46 -4.17 -17.02
CA THR A 10 -0.76 -3.36 -17.05
C THR A 10 -0.70 -2.28 -18.14
N ILE A 11 0.46 -1.63 -18.31
CA ILE A 11 0.67 -0.62 -19.35
C ILE A 11 0.65 -1.26 -20.74
N ALA A 12 1.26 -2.44 -20.92
CA ALA A 12 1.25 -3.14 -22.20
C ALA A 12 -0.20 -3.44 -22.66
N VAL A 13 -1.01 -4.03 -21.78
CA VAL A 13 -2.42 -4.32 -22.06
C VAL A 13 -3.21 -3.04 -22.32
N ALA A 14 -3.03 -2.01 -21.47
CA ALA A 14 -3.71 -0.73 -21.65
C ALA A 14 -3.36 -0.05 -22.98
N SER A 15 -2.11 -0.16 -23.44
CA SER A 15 -1.65 0.43 -24.69
C SER A 15 -2.22 -0.29 -25.91
N ILE A 16 -2.29 -1.62 -25.87
CA ILE A 16 -2.92 -2.42 -26.92
C ILE A 16 -4.41 -2.10 -27.01
N LEU A 17 -5.13 -2.08 -25.89
CA LEU A 17 -6.54 -1.74 -25.85
C LEU A 17 -6.79 -0.30 -26.34
N PHE A 18 -5.96 0.64 -25.92
CA PHE A 18 -6.02 2.02 -26.40
C PHE A 18 -5.89 2.08 -27.92
N ALA A 19 -4.88 1.42 -28.50
CA ALA A 19 -4.64 1.42 -29.94
C ALA A 19 -5.81 0.81 -30.72
N ILE A 20 -6.35 -0.33 -30.26
CA ILE A 20 -7.48 -1.01 -30.90
C ILE A 20 -8.73 -0.12 -30.88
N ILE A 21 -9.09 0.43 -29.72
CA ILE A 21 -10.29 1.26 -29.58
C ILE A 21 -10.14 2.56 -30.36
N ALA A 22 -8.96 3.18 -30.33
CA ALA A 22 -8.67 4.40 -31.10
C ALA A 22 -8.79 4.12 -32.60
N ALA A 23 -8.16 3.06 -33.13
CA ALA A 23 -8.23 2.70 -34.54
C ALA A 23 -9.66 2.39 -34.99
N ALA A 24 -10.41 1.61 -34.21
CA ALA A 24 -11.81 1.32 -34.49
C ALA A 24 -12.66 2.61 -34.48
N SER A 25 -12.46 3.50 -33.50
CA SER A 25 -13.20 4.75 -33.42
C SER A 25 -12.93 5.66 -34.62
N ILE A 26 -11.68 5.76 -35.08
CA ILE A 26 -11.32 6.54 -36.27
C ILE A 26 -11.98 5.96 -37.52
N TYR A 27 -11.95 4.63 -37.67
CA TYR A 27 -12.51 3.93 -38.82
C TYR A 27 -14.03 4.09 -38.94
N PHE A 28 -14.77 4.00 -37.82
CA PHE A 28 -16.24 4.04 -37.85
C PHE A 28 -16.85 5.43 -37.65
N LEU A 29 -16.16 6.35 -36.98
CA LEU A 29 -16.73 7.62 -36.53
C LEU A 29 -16.03 8.87 -37.13
N GLU A 30 -14.91 8.69 -37.82
CA GLU A 30 -14.15 9.78 -38.45
C GLU A 30 -13.92 10.96 -37.48
N MET A 31 -14.45 12.17 -37.77
CA MET A 31 -14.30 13.34 -36.92
C MET A 31 -14.94 13.19 -35.53
N TRP A 32 -15.99 12.35 -35.40
CA TRP A 32 -16.65 12.06 -34.13
C TRP A 32 -15.86 11.11 -33.23
N SER A 33 -14.80 10.48 -33.74
CA SER A 33 -13.88 9.62 -32.97
C SER A 33 -13.27 10.34 -31.76
N LEU A 34 -13.12 11.68 -31.83
CA LEU A 34 -12.61 12.49 -30.73
C LEU A 34 -13.45 12.37 -29.45
N LEU A 35 -14.76 12.10 -29.56
CA LEU A 35 -15.63 11.88 -28.41
C LEU A 35 -15.26 10.61 -27.62
N ILE A 36 -14.60 9.64 -28.27
CA ILE A 36 -14.11 8.42 -27.64
C ILE A 36 -12.64 8.57 -27.24
N ILE A 37 -11.81 9.08 -28.15
CA ILE A 37 -10.35 9.14 -27.96
C ILE A 37 -9.99 10.06 -26.79
N VAL A 38 -10.63 11.20 -26.63
CA VAL A 38 -10.27 12.17 -25.58
C VAL A 38 -10.51 11.59 -24.17
N PRO A 39 -11.71 11.09 -23.82
CA PRO A 39 -11.92 10.41 -22.52
C PRO A 39 -11.02 9.18 -22.34
N LEU A 40 -10.79 8.42 -23.40
CA LEU A 40 -9.93 7.24 -23.36
C LEU A 40 -8.47 7.61 -23.05
N LEU A 41 -7.98 8.72 -23.61
CA LEU A 41 -6.64 9.25 -23.34
C LEU A 41 -6.49 9.69 -21.87
N VAL A 42 -7.54 10.26 -21.28
CA VAL A 42 -7.58 10.59 -19.85
C VAL A 42 -7.45 9.33 -19.00
N ILE A 43 -8.25 8.29 -19.28
CA ILE A 43 -8.17 7.00 -18.57
C ILE A 43 -6.79 6.36 -18.74
N TYR A 44 -6.26 6.36 -19.96
CA TYR A 44 -4.93 5.83 -20.25
C TYR A 44 -3.84 6.57 -19.46
N SER A 45 -3.92 7.90 -19.38
CA SER A 45 -2.99 8.73 -18.60
C SER A 45 -3.07 8.43 -17.10
N LEU A 46 -4.27 8.14 -16.56
CA LEU A 46 -4.44 7.73 -15.17
C LEU A 46 -3.73 6.42 -14.84
N VAL A 47 -3.57 5.50 -15.80
CA VAL A 47 -2.78 4.26 -15.61
C VAL A 47 -1.32 4.59 -15.31
N PHE A 48 -0.69 5.48 -16.09
CA PHE A 48 0.69 5.90 -15.83
C PHE A 48 0.82 6.60 -14.48
N TRP A 49 -0.13 7.47 -14.19
CA TRP A 49 -0.13 8.24 -12.96
C TRP A 49 -0.32 7.34 -11.73
N PHE A 50 -1.11 6.27 -11.81
CA PHE A 50 -1.26 5.27 -10.75
C PHE A 50 0.06 4.55 -10.43
N PHE A 51 0.85 4.19 -11.45
CA PHE A 51 2.12 3.48 -11.28
C PHE A 51 3.34 4.38 -11.06
N ARG A 52 3.13 5.68 -10.78
CA ARG A 52 4.22 6.63 -10.58
C ARG A 52 5.06 6.28 -9.34
N VAL A 53 6.36 6.46 -9.46
CA VAL A 53 7.31 6.38 -8.35
C VAL A 53 7.82 7.79 -8.06
N PRO A 54 7.36 8.44 -6.98
CA PRO A 54 7.90 9.73 -6.56
C PRO A 54 9.32 9.55 -6.00
N ASN A 55 10.19 10.51 -6.24
CA ASN A 55 11.47 10.60 -5.54
C ASN A 55 11.20 11.07 -4.11
N ARG A 56 11.82 10.41 -3.13
CA ARG A 56 11.68 10.72 -1.70
C ARG A 56 13.04 10.61 -1.04
N ASP A 57 13.35 11.61 -0.23
CA ASP A 57 14.48 11.56 0.68
C ASP A 57 14.03 10.80 1.93
N ILE A 58 14.43 9.53 2.00
CA ILE A 58 14.10 8.65 3.12
C ILE A 58 15.20 8.82 4.17
N LEU A 59 14.84 9.32 5.34
CA LEU A 59 15.75 9.44 6.47
C LEU A 59 15.95 8.06 7.13
N ASP A 60 17.09 7.88 7.78
CA ASP A 60 17.30 6.70 8.60
C ASP A 60 16.54 6.83 9.92
N HIS A 61 15.86 5.74 10.29
CA HIS A 61 14.99 5.68 11.45
C HIS A 61 15.28 4.41 12.26
N VAL A 62 15.50 4.59 13.56
CA VAL A 62 15.78 3.51 14.52
C VAL A 62 14.56 3.24 15.39
N GLU A 63 14.11 4.23 16.15
CA GLU A 63 12.96 4.14 17.08
C GLU A 63 11.61 4.50 16.44
N ASN A 64 11.64 5.21 15.31
CA ASN A 64 10.44 5.74 14.67
C ASN A 64 9.74 4.70 13.80
N VAL A 65 8.41 4.70 13.89
CA VAL A 65 7.52 4.01 12.96
C VAL A 65 7.11 4.99 11.87
N ILE A 66 7.45 4.66 10.63
CA ILE A 66 7.18 5.48 9.46
C ILE A 66 5.91 5.02 8.77
N ALA A 67 5.15 5.96 8.21
CA ALA A 67 4.00 5.66 7.38
C ALA A 67 4.43 4.68 6.26
N PRO A 68 3.87 3.46 6.19
CA PRO A 68 4.26 2.51 5.15
C PRO A 68 3.70 2.89 3.77
N VAL A 69 2.68 3.74 3.72
CA VAL A 69 1.92 4.06 2.51
C VAL A 69 1.46 5.51 2.46
N ASP A 70 1.18 5.99 1.25
CA ASP A 70 0.48 7.26 1.04
C ASP A 70 -1.01 7.08 1.30
N GLY A 71 -1.60 7.95 2.10
CA GLY A 71 -3.02 7.80 2.36
C GLY A 71 -3.54 8.73 3.43
N LYS A 72 -4.58 8.24 4.11
CA LYS A 72 -5.23 8.91 5.24
C LYS A 72 -5.33 7.93 6.40
N VAL A 73 -4.96 8.37 7.60
CA VAL A 73 -5.18 7.58 8.83
C VAL A 73 -6.68 7.50 9.08
N VAL A 74 -7.21 6.28 9.15
CA VAL A 74 -8.65 6.03 9.29
C VAL A 74 -9.02 5.32 10.60
N MET A 75 -8.06 4.72 11.29
CA MET A 75 -8.29 4.01 12.55
C MET A 75 -7.02 4.02 13.40
N ILE A 76 -7.22 4.25 14.70
CA ILE A 76 -6.23 4.04 15.76
C ILE A 76 -6.99 3.40 16.92
N LYS A 77 -6.72 2.13 17.23
CA LYS A 77 -7.43 1.37 18.29
C LYS A 77 -6.51 0.34 18.93
N GLU A 78 -6.73 0.04 20.21
CA GLU A 78 -6.22 -1.20 20.82
C GLU A 78 -7.07 -2.37 20.31
N VAL A 79 -6.39 -3.40 19.81
CA VAL A 79 -7.02 -4.62 19.28
C VAL A 79 -6.23 -5.84 19.71
N GLU A 80 -6.84 -7.01 19.62
CA GLU A 80 -6.14 -8.28 19.75
C GLU A 80 -5.66 -8.73 18.37
N GLU A 81 -4.35 -8.88 18.20
CA GLU A 81 -3.75 -9.42 16.99
C GLU A 81 -3.53 -10.92 17.21
N ASP A 82 -4.21 -11.73 16.41
CA ASP A 82 -4.45 -13.15 16.63
C ASP A 82 -3.48 -14.08 15.87
N GLU A 83 -2.66 -13.53 14.97
CA GLU A 83 -1.87 -14.31 14.03
C GLU A 83 -0.42 -14.49 14.48
N PHE A 84 0.27 -13.39 14.76
CA PHE A 84 1.70 -13.40 15.10
C PHE A 84 1.97 -13.01 16.55
N ILE A 85 1.42 -11.87 17.00
CA ILE A 85 1.58 -11.35 18.37
C ILE A 85 0.79 -12.22 19.35
N LYS A 86 -0.41 -12.67 18.98
CA LYS A 86 -1.36 -13.40 19.84
C LYS A 86 -1.62 -12.66 21.15
N GLY A 87 -1.95 -11.39 21.02
CA GLY A 87 -2.13 -10.50 22.16
C GLY A 87 -2.53 -9.09 21.75
N LYS A 88 -2.61 -8.20 22.76
CA LYS A 88 -3.03 -6.82 22.57
C LYS A 88 -1.95 -5.99 21.86
N ALA A 89 -2.37 -5.18 20.91
CA ALA A 89 -1.54 -4.25 20.16
C ALA A 89 -2.32 -2.99 19.79
N ILE A 90 -1.62 -1.88 19.55
CA ILE A 90 -2.21 -0.69 18.94
C ILE A 90 -2.22 -0.87 17.43
N GLN A 91 -3.40 -0.90 16.83
CA GLN A 91 -3.58 -0.90 15.38
C GLN A 91 -3.72 0.53 14.86
N VAL A 92 -2.81 0.92 13.97
CA VAL A 92 -2.91 2.12 13.13
C VAL A 92 -3.23 1.70 11.71
N SER A 93 -4.28 2.26 11.12
CA SER A 93 -4.72 1.91 9.77
C SER A 93 -4.70 3.10 8.84
N ILE A 94 -4.07 2.93 7.68
CA ILE A 94 -3.94 3.95 6.64
C ILE A 94 -4.65 3.48 5.39
N PHE A 95 -5.65 4.24 4.96
CA PHE A 95 -6.38 3.99 3.72
C PHE A 95 -5.74 4.75 2.56
N MET A 96 -5.54 4.03 1.45
CA MET A 96 -4.97 4.54 0.20
C MET A 96 -6.09 4.66 -0.83
N SER A 97 -6.43 5.89 -1.23
CA SER A 97 -7.32 6.12 -2.36
C SER A 97 -6.65 5.68 -3.68
N PRO A 98 -7.40 5.45 -4.76
CA PRO A 98 -6.82 5.21 -6.09
C PRO A 98 -5.90 6.34 -6.58
N LEU A 99 -6.00 7.52 -5.95
CA LEU A 99 -5.22 8.70 -6.25
C LEU A 99 -3.84 8.75 -5.55
N ASN A 100 -3.64 7.90 -4.54
CA ASN A 100 -2.38 7.81 -3.83
C ASN A 100 -1.33 7.01 -4.61
N VAL A 101 -0.08 7.01 -4.13
CA VAL A 101 0.97 6.13 -4.63
C VAL A 101 0.88 4.80 -3.91
N HIS A 102 0.74 3.69 -4.66
CA HIS A 102 0.49 2.36 -4.09
C HIS A 102 1.73 1.50 -3.78
N ILE A 103 2.87 2.16 -3.61
CA ILE A 103 4.10 1.51 -3.15
C ILE A 103 4.00 1.31 -1.63
N CYS A 104 4.18 0.07 -1.19
CA CYS A 104 4.19 -0.29 0.23
C CYS A 104 5.63 -0.35 0.74
N ARG A 105 5.88 0.31 1.87
CA ARG A 105 7.20 0.48 2.47
C ARG A 105 7.25 -0.09 3.87
N TYR A 106 8.44 -0.51 4.30
CA TYR A 106 8.62 -0.99 5.66
C TYR A 106 8.34 0.15 6.65
N PRO A 107 7.53 -0.09 7.70
CA PRO A 107 7.29 0.91 8.73
C PRO A 107 8.48 1.07 9.68
N VAL A 108 9.31 0.03 9.84
CA VAL A 108 10.47 0.03 10.75
C VAL A 108 11.67 -0.67 10.10
N SER A 109 12.87 -0.37 10.61
CA SER A 109 14.11 -1.08 10.25
C SER A 109 14.33 -2.26 11.18
N GLY A 110 14.87 -3.37 10.68
CA GLY A 110 15.09 -4.58 11.48
C GLY A 110 15.18 -5.86 10.67
N ASP A 111 14.80 -6.97 11.29
CA ASP A 111 14.80 -8.31 10.71
C ASP A 111 13.38 -8.79 10.43
N VAL A 112 13.11 -9.26 9.20
CA VAL A 112 11.83 -9.89 8.87
C VAL A 112 11.79 -11.26 9.53
N ILE A 113 10.92 -11.42 10.54
CA ILE A 113 10.82 -12.65 11.36
C ILE A 113 9.59 -13.49 11.04
N TYR A 114 8.68 -12.97 10.23
CA TYR A 114 7.47 -13.68 9.83
C TYR A 114 6.94 -13.14 8.51
N LYS A 115 6.46 -14.04 7.65
CA LYS A 115 5.61 -13.67 6.53
C LYS A 115 4.53 -14.71 6.26
N LYS A 116 3.33 -14.24 5.93
CA LYS A 116 2.25 -15.10 5.46
C LYS A 116 1.35 -14.38 4.47
N TYR A 117 0.92 -15.10 3.44
CA TYR A 117 -0.10 -14.65 2.50
C TYR A 117 -1.40 -15.37 2.80
N HIS A 118 -2.50 -14.62 2.75
CA HIS A 118 -3.84 -15.12 2.98
C HIS A 118 -4.70 -14.81 1.76
N PRO A 119 -5.18 -15.82 1.02
CA PRO A 119 -6.22 -15.61 0.04
C PRO A 119 -7.52 -15.23 0.76
N GLY A 120 -8.33 -14.37 0.16
CA GLY A 120 -9.57 -13.91 0.77
C GLY A 120 -10.53 -13.28 -0.21
N LYS A 121 -11.56 -12.63 0.33
CA LYS A 121 -12.56 -11.88 -0.42
C LYS A 121 -12.02 -10.52 -0.85
N TYR A 122 -12.88 -9.75 -1.52
CA TYR A 122 -12.59 -8.40 -1.98
C TYR A 122 -13.66 -7.45 -1.46
N LEU A 123 -13.85 -7.35 -0.15
CA LEU A 123 -14.75 -6.36 0.45
C LEU A 123 -14.15 -4.96 0.35
N VAL A 124 -14.96 -3.92 0.53
CA VAL A 124 -14.47 -2.54 0.55
C VAL A 124 -13.48 -2.31 1.70
N ALA A 125 -12.30 -1.75 1.39
CA ALA A 125 -11.14 -1.72 2.31
C ALA A 125 -11.30 -0.77 3.52
N TRP A 126 -12.33 0.07 3.57
CA TRP A 126 -12.61 0.94 4.71
C TRP A 126 -13.43 0.27 5.80
N HIS A 127 -13.98 -0.92 5.55
CA HIS A 127 -14.79 -1.64 6.52
C HIS A 127 -13.93 -2.53 7.43
N GLU A 128 -14.19 -2.57 8.73
CA GLU A 128 -13.35 -3.29 9.71
C GLU A 128 -13.16 -4.78 9.37
N LYS A 129 -14.23 -5.45 8.90
CA LYS A 129 -14.22 -6.84 8.41
C LYS A 129 -13.22 -7.12 7.28
N SER A 130 -12.80 -6.10 6.52
CA SER A 130 -11.81 -6.31 5.45
C SER A 130 -10.47 -6.79 6.00
N SER A 131 -10.11 -6.40 7.23
CA SER A 131 -8.84 -6.80 7.83
C SER A 131 -8.75 -8.31 8.10
N THR A 132 -9.88 -9.02 8.20
CA THR A 132 -9.91 -10.47 8.44
C THR A 132 -10.35 -11.27 7.22
N GLU A 133 -11.31 -10.78 6.43
CA GLU A 133 -11.92 -11.55 5.34
C GLU A 133 -11.27 -11.33 3.98
N ASN A 134 -10.56 -10.21 3.76
CA ASN A 134 -9.99 -9.93 2.44
C ASN A 134 -8.66 -10.62 2.20
N GLU A 135 -8.29 -10.72 0.91
CA GLU A 135 -6.91 -11.00 0.53
C GLU A 135 -5.97 -10.05 1.26
N ARG A 136 -5.00 -10.63 1.99
CA ARG A 136 -4.04 -9.87 2.77
C ARG A 136 -2.68 -10.55 2.87
N THR A 137 -1.69 -9.76 3.22
CA THR A 137 -0.40 -10.24 3.75
C THR A 137 -0.31 -9.96 5.23
N THR A 138 0.47 -10.77 5.94
CA THR A 138 0.91 -10.49 7.31
C THR A 138 2.43 -10.61 7.32
N ILE A 139 3.11 -9.53 7.70
CA ILE A 139 4.57 -9.49 7.82
C ILE A 139 4.90 -8.98 9.21
N ALA A 140 5.86 -9.61 9.89
CA ALA A 140 6.40 -9.11 11.15
C ALA A 140 7.88 -8.81 11.03
N VAL A 141 8.29 -7.68 11.62
CA VAL A 141 9.68 -7.26 11.73
C VAL A 141 10.04 -7.14 13.20
N GLU A 142 11.13 -7.79 13.62
CA GLU A 142 11.82 -7.42 14.86
C GLU A 142 12.62 -6.16 14.57
N SER A 143 12.19 -5.04 15.16
CA SER A 143 12.87 -3.76 14.97
C SER A 143 14.28 -3.76 15.58
N LEU A 144 15.08 -2.75 15.22
CA LEU A 144 16.39 -2.53 15.84
C LEU A 144 16.30 -2.34 17.36
N THR A 145 15.17 -1.85 17.86
CA THR A 145 14.84 -1.70 19.30
C THR A 145 14.22 -2.96 19.93
N LYS A 146 14.25 -4.11 19.24
CA LYS A 146 13.70 -5.41 19.71
C LYS A 146 12.17 -5.48 19.88
N HIS A 147 11.45 -4.41 19.56
CA HIS A 147 10.00 -4.44 19.42
C HIS A 147 9.57 -5.25 18.18
N LYS A 148 8.49 -6.02 18.33
CA LYS A 148 7.82 -6.73 17.22
C LYS A 148 6.77 -5.81 16.59
N VAL A 149 6.95 -5.47 15.31
CA VAL A 149 5.99 -4.68 14.54
C VAL A 149 5.39 -5.55 13.46
N VAL A 150 4.07 -5.70 13.48
CA VAL A 150 3.33 -6.44 12.45
C VAL A 150 2.67 -5.45 11.52
N PHE A 151 2.64 -5.75 10.23
CA PHE A 151 1.89 -4.96 9.27
C PHE A 151 1.27 -5.82 8.19
N ARG A 152 0.11 -5.37 7.70
CA ARG A 152 -0.71 -6.10 6.75
C ARG A 152 -1.05 -5.22 5.57
N GLN A 153 -0.79 -5.70 4.35
CA GLN A 153 -1.40 -5.12 3.15
C GLN A 153 -2.78 -5.77 3.01
N ILE A 154 -3.83 -4.97 2.84
CA ILE A 154 -5.20 -5.47 2.70
C ILE A 154 -5.75 -4.99 1.37
N ALA A 155 -6.06 -5.93 0.48
CA ALA A 155 -6.70 -5.65 -0.79
C ALA A 155 -8.13 -5.17 -0.55
N GLY A 156 -8.55 -4.09 -1.21
CA GLY A 156 -9.95 -3.67 -1.27
C GLY A 156 -10.72 -4.30 -2.42
N TYR A 157 -11.99 -3.91 -2.56
CA TYR A 157 -12.91 -4.38 -3.61
C TYR A 157 -12.37 -4.23 -5.05
N VAL A 158 -11.66 -3.13 -5.32
CA VAL A 158 -11.07 -2.87 -6.64
C VAL A 158 -9.65 -3.44 -6.74
N ALA A 159 -9.01 -3.73 -5.60
CA ALA A 159 -7.68 -4.30 -5.57
C ALA A 159 -7.72 -5.78 -5.92
N ARG A 160 -6.84 -6.21 -6.82
CA ARG A 160 -6.84 -7.59 -7.34
C ARG A 160 -5.49 -8.29 -7.21
N ARG A 161 -4.51 -7.63 -6.59
CA ARG A 161 -3.17 -8.17 -6.47
C ARG A 161 -2.38 -7.45 -5.39
N ILE A 162 -2.02 -8.22 -4.36
CA ILE A 162 -0.95 -7.84 -3.44
C ILE A 162 0.37 -8.39 -3.98
N VAL A 163 1.40 -7.57 -3.94
CA VAL A 163 2.78 -7.96 -4.23
C VAL A 163 3.63 -7.60 -3.02
N PHE A 164 4.43 -8.55 -2.57
CA PHE A 164 5.41 -8.38 -1.51
C PHE A 164 6.67 -9.18 -1.89
N TYR A 165 7.84 -8.63 -1.60
CA TYR A 165 9.12 -9.15 -2.10
C TYR A 165 9.96 -9.83 -1.04
N CYS A 166 9.59 -9.69 0.24
CA CYS A 166 10.40 -10.10 1.36
C CYS A 166 10.33 -11.61 1.67
N ASN A 167 11.40 -12.11 2.29
CA ASN A 167 11.53 -13.42 2.90
C ASN A 167 11.82 -13.29 4.40
N GLU A 168 11.53 -14.35 5.15
CA GLU A 168 12.00 -14.44 6.53
C GLU A 168 13.53 -14.49 6.54
N GLY A 169 14.15 -13.71 7.44
CA GLY A 169 15.59 -13.47 7.47
C GLY A 169 16.08 -12.28 6.65
N ASP A 170 15.22 -11.65 5.82
CA ASP A 170 15.61 -10.43 5.10
C ASP A 170 15.75 -9.23 6.05
N LYS A 171 16.62 -8.29 5.69
CA LYS A 171 16.74 -7.00 6.38
C LYS A 171 15.67 -6.02 5.89
N ALA A 172 14.83 -5.57 6.80
CA ALA A 172 13.90 -4.48 6.59
C ALA A 172 14.60 -3.15 6.84
N LYS A 173 14.40 -2.17 5.95
CA LYS A 173 14.83 -0.78 6.15
C LYS A 173 13.63 0.14 6.08
N ALA A 174 13.39 0.90 7.16
CA ALA A 174 12.25 1.83 7.24
C ALA A 174 12.18 2.73 6.01
N GLY A 175 10.96 2.96 5.52
CA GLY A 175 10.67 3.78 4.35
C GLY A 175 11.09 3.20 3.00
N HIS A 176 11.79 2.07 2.96
CA HIS A 176 12.13 1.39 1.71
C HIS A 176 11.02 0.44 1.27
N GLU A 177 10.90 0.24 -0.04
CA GLU A 177 9.87 -0.60 -0.67
C GLU A 177 10.02 -2.06 -0.24
N PHE A 178 8.91 -2.67 0.21
CA PHE A 178 8.80 -4.12 0.39
C PHE A 178 7.74 -4.74 -0.52
N GLY A 179 6.89 -3.91 -1.14
CA GLY A 179 5.75 -4.42 -1.88
C GLY A 179 4.99 -3.34 -2.65
N PHE A 180 3.94 -3.78 -3.33
CA PHE A 180 3.04 -2.96 -4.11
C PHE A 180 1.64 -3.55 -4.03
N ILE A 181 0.61 -2.71 -4.00
CA ILE A 181 -0.77 -3.17 -3.97
C ILE A 181 -1.60 -2.46 -5.04
N LYS A 182 -2.24 -3.21 -5.94
CA LYS A 182 -2.96 -2.58 -7.06
C LYS A 182 -4.34 -2.09 -6.59
N PHE A 183 -4.73 -0.88 -6.99
CA PHE A 183 -6.06 -0.24 -6.89
C PHE A 183 -6.78 -0.24 -5.53
N GLY A 184 -6.46 0.74 -4.69
CA GLY A 184 -7.29 1.09 -3.52
C GLY A 184 -7.21 0.05 -2.41
N SER A 185 -6.51 0.42 -1.35
CA SER A 185 -6.08 -0.56 -0.35
C SER A 185 -5.94 0.07 1.02
N ARG A 186 -5.88 -0.78 2.03
CA ARG A 186 -5.59 -0.39 3.40
C ARG A 186 -4.29 -1.03 3.83
N MET A 187 -3.54 -0.32 4.66
CA MET A 187 -2.41 -0.89 5.36
C MET A 187 -2.65 -0.78 6.86
N ASP A 188 -2.58 -1.91 7.54
CA ASP A 188 -2.67 -1.99 9.00
C ASP A 188 -1.27 -2.18 9.59
N ILE A 189 -0.96 -1.45 10.65
CA ILE A 189 0.27 -1.56 11.43
C ILE A 189 -0.14 -1.85 12.86
N PHE A 190 0.42 -2.91 13.46
CA PHE A 190 0.20 -3.31 14.84
C PHE A 190 1.48 -3.06 15.63
N LEU A 191 1.34 -2.31 16.72
CA LEU A 191 2.43 -1.76 17.52
C LEU A 191 2.28 -2.19 18.98
N PRO A 192 3.38 -2.29 19.74
CA PRO A 192 3.35 -2.45 21.20
C PRO A 192 2.49 -1.41 21.91
N LEU A 193 1.87 -1.76 23.04
CA LEU A 193 0.92 -0.90 23.77
C LEU A 193 1.54 0.36 24.39
N ASP A 194 2.84 0.35 24.62
CA ASP A 194 3.63 1.46 25.16
C ASP A 194 4.16 2.40 24.07
N THR A 195 3.85 2.13 22.80
CA THR A 195 4.21 2.97 21.66
C THR A 195 3.47 4.32 21.72
N GLU A 196 4.21 5.42 21.55
CA GLU A 196 3.64 6.75 21.44
C GLU A 196 3.10 6.99 20.02
N ILE A 197 1.78 7.14 19.87
CA ILE A 197 1.16 7.42 18.58
C ILE A 197 1.18 8.92 18.30
N ILE A 198 1.87 9.32 17.23
CA ILE A 198 2.07 10.73 16.85
C ILE A 198 0.99 11.21 15.88
N CYS A 199 0.55 10.34 14.97
CA CYS A 199 -0.50 10.66 14.00
C CYS A 199 -1.91 10.65 14.63
N LYS A 200 -2.84 11.35 13.98
CA LYS A 200 -4.25 11.40 14.36
C LYS A 200 -5.14 10.84 13.24
N ILE A 201 -6.31 10.32 13.62
CA ILE A 201 -7.34 9.95 12.64
C ILE A 201 -7.68 11.19 11.82
N GLY A 202 -7.61 11.07 10.49
CA GLY A 202 -7.81 12.18 9.57
C GLY A 202 -6.54 12.65 8.87
N ASP A 203 -5.38 12.41 9.46
CA ASP A 203 -4.10 12.89 8.92
C ASP A 203 -3.80 12.26 7.57
N LYS A 204 -3.25 13.07 6.66
CA LYS A 204 -2.71 12.58 5.40
C LYS A 204 -1.26 12.18 5.61
N THR A 205 -0.89 11.01 5.09
CA THR A 205 0.47 10.48 5.21
C THR A 205 1.15 10.38 3.86
N LYS A 206 2.46 10.62 3.85
CA LYS A 206 3.41 10.33 2.78
C LYS A 206 4.25 9.13 3.20
N GLY A 207 4.11 8.03 2.47
CA GLY A 207 4.81 6.79 2.78
C GLY A 207 6.33 6.92 2.77
N GLY A 208 7.02 6.33 3.73
CA GLY A 208 8.47 6.39 3.85
C GLY A 208 9.04 7.77 4.20
N VAL A 209 8.21 8.72 4.62
CA VAL A 209 8.65 10.06 5.03
C VAL A 209 8.04 10.41 6.38
N ASP A 210 6.70 10.32 6.51
CA ASP A 210 6.04 10.81 7.71
C ASP A 210 6.19 9.81 8.86
N VAL A 211 6.61 10.30 10.03
CA VAL A 211 6.61 9.53 11.27
C VAL A 211 5.19 9.45 11.81
N ILE A 212 4.68 8.25 12.07
CA ILE A 212 3.31 8.02 12.57
C ILE A 212 3.27 7.64 14.05
N ALA A 213 4.37 7.09 14.56
CA ALA A 213 4.51 6.68 15.95
C ALA A 213 6.00 6.58 16.34
N LYS A 214 6.27 6.60 17.64
CA LYS A 214 7.59 6.39 18.22
C LYS A 214 7.54 5.25 19.25
N MET A 215 8.34 4.22 19.03
CA MET A 215 8.50 3.14 20.01
C MET A 215 9.40 3.65 21.14
N ARG A 216 9.06 3.32 22.39
CA ARG A 216 9.91 3.63 23.55
C ARG A 216 11.03 2.60 23.62
N ASP A 217 12.17 3.00 24.19
CA ASP A 217 13.28 2.08 24.49
C ASP A 217 12.95 1.15 25.67
#